data_AF-A0A7X8ZK59-F1
#
_entry.id   AF-A0A7X8ZK59-F1
#
_cell.length_a   1.000
_cell.length_b   1.000
_cell.length_c   1.000
_cell.angle_alpha   90.00
_cell.angle_beta   90.00
_cell.angle_gamma   90.00
#
_symmetry.space_group_name_H-M   'P 1'
#
loop_
_entity.id
_entity.type
_entity.pdbx_description
1 polymer ?
#
loop_
_entity_poly.entity_id
_entity_poly.type
_entity_poly.pdbx_seq_one_letter_code
_entity_poly.pdbx_strand_id
1 'polypeptide(L)'
;MKKALSLFLSLSLILVISGCAAFRGEGRIRANHLLITGNYFNSRLLCELAQYKSKQPILLFSLDADGAQQLFYLPASGKVTEVALEDYQDMIAFINPRCILVVGDADYVPQKYVDVARKCNYPVQEVTSSSWDNNAKTLGELLNQGRLLREFQETKQKLASAGFEASKAD
;
A
#
# COMPACT_ATOMS: atom_id res chain seq x y z
N MET A 1 -13.11 -54.54 39.74
CA MET A 1 -12.99 -54.44 38.28
C MET A 1 -13.91 -53.34 37.78
N LYS A 2 -13.32 -52.33 37.13
CA LYS A 2 -13.84 -51.52 36.02
C LYS A 2 -15.18 -50.76 36.17
N LYS A 3 -15.04 -49.41 36.18
CA LYS A 3 -15.72 -48.41 35.30
C LYS A 3 -17.23 -48.17 35.55
N ALA A 4 -17.82 -46.98 35.37
CA ALA A 4 -17.39 -45.76 34.71
C ALA A 4 -18.08 -44.53 35.34
N LEU A 5 -17.29 -43.47 35.47
CA LEU A 5 -17.66 -42.08 35.63
C LEU A 5 -18.12 -41.56 34.24
N SER A 6 -19.31 -40.98 34.10
CA SER A 6 -19.66 -40.18 32.92
C SER A 6 -19.91 -38.74 33.37
N LEU A 7 -18.83 -37.96 33.35
CA LEU A 7 -18.85 -36.52 33.55
C LEU A 7 -19.38 -35.86 32.27
N PHE A 8 -20.43 -35.04 32.41
CA PHE A 8 -20.88 -34.10 31.39
C PHE A 8 -19.75 -33.10 31.11
N LEU A 9 -19.32 -32.98 29.86
CA LEU A 9 -18.57 -31.82 29.39
C LEU A 9 -19.04 -31.47 27.98
N SER A 10 -20.01 -30.55 27.92
CA SER A 10 -20.41 -29.86 26.71
C SER A 10 -19.28 -28.91 26.28
N LEU A 11 -18.53 -29.27 25.24
CA LEU A 11 -17.57 -28.37 24.63
C LEU A 11 -18.18 -27.79 23.35
N SER A 12 -18.48 -26.50 23.44
CA SER A 12 -19.03 -25.61 22.44
C SER A 12 -18.24 -25.62 21.12
N LEU A 13 -18.98 -25.81 20.04
CA LEU A 13 -18.56 -25.65 18.66
C LEU A 13 -18.19 -24.18 18.41
N ILE A 14 -16.90 -23.86 18.36
CA ILE A 14 -16.41 -22.56 17.92
C ILE A 14 -16.49 -22.53 16.39
N LEU A 15 -17.54 -21.90 15.86
CA LEU A 15 -17.65 -21.50 14.46
C LEU A 15 -16.56 -20.46 14.17
N VAL A 16 -15.49 -20.87 13.49
CA VAL A 16 -14.52 -19.94 12.90
C VAL A 16 -15.18 -19.35 11.65
N ILE A 17 -15.92 -18.26 11.83
CA ILE A 17 -16.37 -17.43 10.73
C ILE A 17 -15.17 -16.56 10.32
N SER A 18 -14.30 -17.08 9.45
CA SER A 18 -13.41 -16.24 8.63
C SER A 18 -14.23 -15.55 7.55
N GLY A 19 -15.09 -14.62 7.98
CA GLY A 19 -15.76 -13.68 7.09
C GLY A 19 -15.14 -12.30 7.32
N CYS A 20 -14.75 -11.63 6.24
CA CYS A 20 -14.20 -10.27 6.17
C CYS A 20 -15.13 -9.22 6.84
N ALA A 21 -15.25 -9.24 8.16
CA ALA A 21 -16.02 -8.29 8.95
C ALA A 21 -15.16 -7.11 9.41
N ALA A 22 -13.83 -7.20 9.31
CA ALA A 22 -12.90 -6.16 9.76
C ALA A 22 -12.98 -4.85 8.94
N PHE A 23 -13.61 -4.88 7.77
CA PHE A 23 -13.63 -3.76 6.82
C PHE A 23 -15.01 -3.12 6.60
N ARG A 24 -16.08 -3.61 7.26
CA ARG A 24 -17.40 -2.95 7.25
C ARG A 24 -17.49 -1.91 8.35
N GLY A 25 -16.88 -0.75 8.11
CA GLY A 25 -17.06 0.45 8.95
C GLY A 25 -17.85 1.52 8.19
N GLU A 26 -19.11 1.73 8.59
CA GLU A 26 -19.88 2.93 8.24
C GLU A 26 -19.13 4.19 8.71
N GLY A 27 -19.06 5.21 7.85
CA GLY A 27 -18.62 6.56 8.23
C GLY A 27 -17.14 6.91 8.06
N ARG A 28 -16.35 6.19 7.25
CA ARG A 28 -14.97 6.60 6.95
C ARG A 28 -14.93 7.67 5.86
N ILE A 29 -14.17 8.75 6.11
CA ILE A 29 -13.92 9.81 5.12
C ILE A 29 -13.22 9.16 3.93
N ARG A 30 -13.87 9.23 2.77
CA ARG A 30 -13.37 8.73 1.49
C ARG A 30 -11.97 9.29 1.21
N ALA A 31 -10.99 8.44 0.92
CA ALA A 31 -9.68 8.92 0.47
C ALA A 31 -9.81 9.60 -0.90
N ASN A 32 -9.10 10.72 -1.11
CA ASN A 32 -9.12 11.37 -2.43
C ASN A 32 -8.31 10.53 -3.42
N HIS A 33 -7.13 10.08 -3.03
CA HIS A 33 -6.26 9.22 -3.81
C HIS A 33 -5.80 8.03 -2.97
N LEU A 34 -5.58 6.90 -3.64
CA LEU A 34 -4.80 5.80 -3.12
C LEU A 34 -3.49 5.75 -3.92
N LEU A 35 -2.35 5.83 -3.24
CA LEU A 35 -1.05 5.61 -3.86
C LEU A 35 -0.72 4.12 -3.85
N ILE A 36 -0.23 3.58 -4.96
CA ILE A 36 0.25 2.20 -5.07
C ILE A 36 1.67 2.23 -5.62
N THR A 37 2.63 1.63 -4.91
CA THR A 37 4.06 1.71 -5.26
C THR A 37 4.82 0.49 -4.73
N GLY A 38 6.06 0.30 -5.20
CA GLY A 38 7.00 -0.67 -4.64
C GLY A 38 7.88 -0.11 -3.52
N ASN A 39 8.50 -0.99 -2.74
CA ASN A 39 9.44 -0.69 -1.66
C ASN A 39 10.87 -0.47 -2.18
N TYR A 40 11.01 0.38 -3.20
CA TYR A 40 12.30 0.77 -3.76
C TYR A 40 12.57 2.24 -3.45
N PHE A 41 13.84 2.59 -3.22
CA PHE A 41 14.26 3.89 -2.68
C PHE A 41 13.51 5.10 -3.25
N ASN A 42 13.57 5.35 -4.57
CA ASN A 42 12.94 6.53 -5.16
C ASN A 42 11.41 6.47 -5.11
N SER A 43 10.83 5.32 -5.44
CA SER A 43 9.38 5.11 -5.49
C SER A 43 8.71 5.29 -4.13
N ARG A 44 9.32 4.69 -3.09
CA ARG A 44 8.88 4.79 -1.71
C ARG A 44 9.08 6.20 -1.16
N LEU A 45 10.27 6.79 -1.34
CA LEU A 45 10.54 8.14 -0.87
C LEU A 45 9.55 9.15 -1.44
N LEU A 46 9.27 9.07 -2.75
CA LEU A 46 8.32 9.96 -3.39
C LEU A 46 6.91 9.81 -2.81
N CYS A 47 6.43 8.58 -2.65
CA CYS A 47 5.10 8.33 -2.09
C CYS A 47 4.98 8.73 -0.61
N GLU A 48 6.01 8.50 0.21
CA GLU A 48 6.03 8.92 1.61
C GLU A 48 6.02 10.46 1.76
N LEU A 49 6.79 11.19 0.93
CA LEU A 49 6.75 12.65 0.88
C LEU A 49 5.36 13.16 0.45
N ALA A 50 4.79 12.53 -0.58
CA ALA A 50 3.44 12.85 -1.05
C ALA A 50 2.39 12.61 0.04
N GLN A 51 2.45 11.47 0.73
CA GLN A 51 1.56 11.10 1.83
C GLN A 51 1.70 12.07 3.01
N TYR A 52 2.93 12.46 3.38
CA TYR A 52 3.18 13.35 4.52
C TYR A 52 2.34 14.64 4.42
N LYS A 53 2.26 15.21 3.21
CA LYS A 53 1.50 16.44 2.92
C LYS A 53 0.02 16.20 2.62
N SER A 54 -0.31 15.21 1.79
CA SER A 54 -1.69 14.99 1.31
C SER A 54 -2.55 14.11 2.21
N LYS A 55 -1.94 13.38 3.14
CA LYS A 55 -2.57 12.36 3.98
C LYS A 55 -3.27 11.26 3.17
N GLN A 56 -2.79 10.96 1.95
CA GLN A 56 -3.31 9.84 1.17
C GLN A 56 -2.66 8.51 1.62
N PRO A 57 -3.43 7.43 1.73
CA PRO A 57 -2.88 6.11 2.05
C PRO A 57 -1.99 5.57 0.93
N ILE A 58 -1.08 4.66 1.30
CA ILE A 58 -0.22 3.92 0.37
C ILE A 58 -0.48 2.42 0.52
N LEU A 59 -0.61 1.72 -0.60
CA LEU A 59 -0.37 0.28 -0.69
C LEU A 59 1.05 0.07 -1.24
N LEU A 60 1.88 -0.59 -0.44
CA LEU A 60 3.31 -0.77 -0.70
C LEU A 60 3.60 -2.24 -0.97
N PHE A 61 4.02 -2.53 -2.20
CA PHE A 61 4.55 -3.84 -2.57
C PHE A 61 6.01 -3.97 -2.13
N SER A 62 6.38 -5.08 -1.53
CA SER A 62 7.78 -5.41 -1.19
C SER A 62 8.06 -6.85 -1.56
N LEU A 63 9.33 -7.19 -1.72
CA LEU A 63 9.78 -8.58 -1.66
C LEU A 63 10.26 -8.87 -0.24
N ASP A 64 10.05 -10.10 0.23
CA ASP A 64 10.68 -10.61 1.46
C ASP A 64 12.09 -11.16 1.15
N ALA A 65 12.74 -11.75 2.16
CA ALA A 65 14.09 -12.29 2.03
C ALA A 65 14.18 -13.49 1.05
N ASP A 66 13.07 -14.17 0.80
CA ASP A 66 12.98 -15.30 -0.12
C ASP A 66 12.51 -14.88 -1.53
N GLY A 67 12.34 -13.57 -1.76
CA GLY A 67 11.84 -13.01 -3.01
C GLY A 67 10.33 -13.18 -3.20
N ALA A 68 9.59 -13.55 -2.16
CA ALA A 68 8.14 -13.64 -2.20
C ALA A 68 7.51 -12.25 -2.05
N GLN A 69 6.44 -12.02 -2.80
CA GLN A 69 5.74 -10.74 -2.78
C GLN A 69 4.97 -10.55 -1.46
N GLN A 70 5.14 -9.39 -0.84
CA GLN A 70 4.38 -8.89 0.30
C GLN A 70 3.65 -7.60 -0.07
N LEU A 71 2.59 -7.30 0.67
CA LEU A 71 1.80 -6.08 0.55
C LEU A 71 1.60 -5.45 1.92
N PHE A 72 1.85 -4.16 2.01
CA PHE A 72 1.65 -3.38 3.24
C PHE A 72 0.68 -2.23 2.99
N TYR A 73 -0.21 -2.02 3.94
CA TYR A 73 -1.05 -0.83 4.04
C TYR A 73 -0.42 0.20 4.98
N LEU A 74 -0.09 1.36 4.43
CA LEU A 74 0.47 2.49 5.15
C LEU A 74 -0.62 3.57 5.23
N PRO A 75 -1.38 3.64 6.33
CA PRO A 75 -2.33 4.73 6.53
C PRO A 75 -1.59 6.05 6.72
N ALA A 76 -2.24 7.17 6.40
CA ALA A 76 -1.67 8.51 6.62
C ALA A 76 -1.36 8.82 8.09
N SER A 77 -2.01 8.11 9.00
CA SER A 77 -1.76 8.11 10.44
C SER A 77 -2.07 6.74 11.01
N GLY A 78 -1.21 6.23 11.90
CA GLY A 78 -1.42 4.95 12.58
C GLY A 78 -0.36 3.92 12.20
N LYS A 79 -0.64 2.67 12.53
CA LYS A 79 0.30 1.57 12.37
C LYS A 79 0.26 1.00 10.94
N VAL A 80 1.44 0.76 10.38
CA VAL A 80 1.60 -0.03 9.14
C VAL A 80 1.11 -1.44 9.40
N THR A 81 0.34 -1.98 8.45
CA THR A 81 -0.25 -3.32 8.56
C THR A 81 0.08 -4.14 7.32
N GLU A 82 0.49 -5.39 7.49
CA GLU A 82 0.62 -6.34 6.39
C GLU A 82 -0.77 -6.75 5.90
N VAL A 83 -0.93 -6.89 4.59
CA VAL A 83 -2.18 -7.25 3.92
C VAL A 83 -1.92 -8.50 3.12
N ALA A 84 -2.78 -9.51 3.27
CA ALA A 84 -2.70 -10.70 2.43
C ALA A 84 -2.89 -10.30 0.96
N LEU A 85 -2.13 -10.91 0.05
CA LEU A 85 -2.17 -10.52 -1.36
C LEU A 85 -3.53 -10.79 -2.00
N GLU A 86 -4.22 -11.83 -1.55
CA GLU A 86 -5.60 -12.15 -1.90
C GLU A 86 -6.60 -11.06 -1.49
N ASP A 87 -6.30 -10.31 -0.42
CA ASP A 87 -7.15 -9.23 0.10
C ASP A 87 -6.88 -7.89 -0.60
N TYR A 88 -6.01 -7.82 -1.60
CA TYR A 88 -5.64 -6.57 -2.28
C TYR A 88 -6.85 -5.80 -2.81
N GLN A 89 -7.79 -6.49 -3.47
CA GLN A 89 -9.01 -5.86 -3.99
C GLN A 89 -9.94 -5.39 -2.86
N ASP A 90 -10.10 -6.21 -1.82
CA ASP A 90 -10.90 -5.87 -0.64
C ASP A 90 -10.32 -4.68 0.11
N MET A 91 -9.00 -4.57 0.16
CA MET A 91 -8.28 -3.44 0.74
C MET A 91 -8.51 -2.15 -0.08
N ILE A 92 -8.47 -2.21 -1.41
CA ILE A 92 -8.84 -1.06 -2.27
C ILE A 92 -10.31 -0.65 -1.99
N ALA A 93 -11.22 -1.62 -1.91
CA ALA A 93 -12.63 -1.36 -1.63
C ALA A 93 -12.84 -0.74 -0.24
N PHE A 94 -12.10 -1.21 0.76
CA PHE A 94 -12.09 -0.68 2.11
C PHE A 94 -11.56 0.76 2.19
N ILE A 95 -10.48 1.07 1.47
CA ILE A 95 -9.92 2.43 1.38
C ILE A 95 -10.89 3.37 0.67
N ASN A 96 -11.65 2.84 -0.31
CA ASN A 96 -12.66 3.56 -1.07
C ASN A 96 -12.12 4.87 -1.68
N PRO A 97 -11.10 4.84 -2.55
CA PRO A 97 -10.51 6.07 -3.08
C PRO A 97 -11.44 6.79 -4.09
N ARG A 98 -11.14 8.06 -4.41
CA ARG A 98 -11.71 8.70 -5.63
C ARG A 98 -10.90 8.36 -6.88
N CYS A 99 -9.60 8.12 -6.74
CA CYS A 99 -8.69 7.79 -7.82
C CYS A 99 -7.53 6.94 -7.27
N ILE A 100 -7.04 5.99 -8.05
CA ILE A 100 -5.84 5.19 -7.74
C ILE A 100 -4.69 5.76 -8.56
N LEU A 101 -3.58 6.09 -7.91
CA LEU A 101 -2.34 6.52 -8.54
C LEU A 101 -1.29 5.43 -8.36
N VAL A 102 -0.94 4.75 -9.45
CA VAL A 102 0.15 3.78 -9.48
C VAL A 102 1.45 4.53 -9.78
N VAL A 103 2.43 4.45 -8.90
CA VAL A 103 3.70 5.18 -8.98
C VAL A 103 4.84 4.19 -9.16
N GLY A 104 5.54 4.30 -10.29
CA GLY A 104 6.48 3.29 -10.75
C GLY A 104 5.83 2.31 -11.74
N ASP A 105 6.65 1.77 -12.65
CA ASP A 105 6.24 0.82 -13.69
C ASP A 105 6.21 -0.62 -13.15
N ALA A 106 6.20 -1.60 -14.07
CA ALA A 106 6.13 -3.02 -13.75
C ALA A 106 7.33 -3.53 -12.92
N ASP A 107 8.46 -2.80 -12.88
CA ASP A 107 9.61 -3.14 -12.04
C ASP A 107 9.35 -2.80 -10.57
N TYR A 108 8.34 -1.97 -10.27
CA TYR A 108 8.01 -1.52 -8.91
C TYR A 108 6.67 -2.10 -8.42
N VAL A 109 5.70 -2.23 -9.31
CA VAL A 109 4.35 -2.75 -9.00
C VAL A 109 4.03 -3.88 -9.97
N PRO A 110 3.83 -5.12 -9.49
CA PRO A 110 3.58 -6.24 -10.39
C PRO A 110 2.33 -6.01 -11.25
N GLN A 111 2.47 -6.18 -12.56
CA GLN A 111 1.42 -5.87 -13.54
C GLN A 111 0.06 -6.51 -13.21
N LYS A 112 0.07 -7.73 -12.66
CA LYS A 112 -1.15 -8.44 -12.23
C LYS A 112 -2.00 -7.61 -11.24
N TYR A 113 -1.39 -6.84 -10.35
CA TYR A 113 -2.10 -6.01 -9.38
C TYR A 113 -2.52 -4.66 -9.95
N VAL A 114 -1.80 -4.14 -10.94
CA VAL A 114 -2.25 -2.98 -11.73
C VAL A 114 -3.52 -3.35 -12.51
N ASP A 115 -3.56 -4.54 -13.11
CA ASP A 115 -4.73 -5.02 -13.85
C ASP A 115 -5.93 -5.28 -12.94
N VAL A 116 -5.71 -5.75 -11.71
CA VAL A 116 -6.78 -5.85 -10.69
C VAL A 116 -7.29 -4.45 -10.30
N ALA A 117 -6.40 -3.48 -10.09
CA ALA A 117 -6.81 -2.10 -9.78
C ALA A 117 -7.65 -1.49 -10.91
N ARG A 118 -7.27 -1.70 -12.18
CA ARG A 118 -8.03 -1.22 -13.36
C ARG A 118 -9.42 -1.85 -13.49
N LYS A 119 -9.61 -3.05 -12.95
CA LYS A 119 -10.92 -3.74 -12.90
C LYS A 119 -11.78 -3.29 -11.72
N CYS A 120 -11.21 -2.57 -10.74
CA CYS A 120 -11.97 -1.97 -9.67
C CYS A 120 -12.80 -0.78 -10.20
N ASN A 121 -13.84 -0.40 -9.47
CA ASN A 121 -14.74 0.70 -9.87
C ASN A 121 -14.16 2.11 -9.58
N TYR A 122 -12.86 2.29 -9.78
CA TYR A 122 -12.13 3.54 -9.50
C TYR A 122 -11.26 3.92 -10.71
N PRO A 123 -11.18 5.20 -11.08
CA PRO A 123 -10.19 5.67 -12.05
C PRO A 123 -8.78 5.28 -11.61
N VAL A 124 -7.96 4.81 -12.55
CA VAL A 124 -6.55 4.49 -12.34
C VAL A 124 -5.70 5.39 -13.22
N GLN A 125 -4.68 6.02 -12.63
CA GLN A 125 -3.67 6.78 -13.35
C GLN A 125 -2.28 6.27 -12.99
N GLU A 126 -1.39 6.27 -13.96
CA GLU A 126 -0.04 5.72 -13.84
C GLU A 126 1.00 6.84 -13.95
N VAL A 127 1.94 6.87 -13.02
CA VAL A 127 3.06 7.80 -12.95
C VAL A 127 4.35 6.98 -13.14
N THR A 128 4.69 6.75 -14.40
CA THR A 128 5.64 5.70 -14.84
C THR A 128 6.77 6.21 -15.75
N SER A 129 7.10 7.51 -15.67
CA SER A 129 8.26 8.03 -16.42
C SER A 129 9.56 7.42 -15.89
N SER A 130 10.52 7.19 -16.79
CA SER A 130 11.87 6.73 -16.44
C SER A 130 12.66 7.74 -15.59
N SER A 131 12.29 9.03 -15.66
CA SER A 131 12.81 10.07 -14.77
C SER A 131 11.95 10.18 -13.52
N TRP A 132 12.55 9.94 -12.36
CA TRP A 132 11.91 10.12 -11.05
C TRP A 132 11.54 11.58 -10.75
N ASP A 133 12.26 12.54 -11.33
CA ASP A 133 11.93 13.96 -11.22
C ASP A 133 10.65 14.29 -12.00
N ASN A 134 10.47 13.70 -13.19
CA ASN A 134 9.22 13.82 -13.94
C ASN A 134 8.05 13.15 -13.19
N ASN A 135 8.31 12.00 -12.54
CA ASN A 135 7.30 11.35 -11.70
C ASN A 135 6.93 12.24 -10.51
N ALA A 136 7.91 12.86 -9.84
CA ALA A 136 7.65 13.76 -8.73
C ALA A 136 6.89 15.02 -9.14
N LYS A 137 7.19 15.58 -10.33
CA LYS A 137 6.41 16.68 -10.92
C LYS A 137 4.97 16.26 -11.20
N THR A 138 4.77 15.15 -11.90
CA THR A 138 3.45 14.64 -12.31
C THR A 138 2.60 14.30 -11.09
N LEU A 139 3.16 13.58 -10.12
CA LEU A 139 2.46 13.25 -8.87
C LEU A 139 2.13 14.52 -8.07
N GLY A 140 3.03 15.50 -8.08
CA GLY A 140 2.82 16.80 -7.46
C GLY A 140 1.64 17.55 -8.08
N GLU A 141 1.53 17.54 -9.41
CA GLU A 141 0.39 18.14 -10.13
C GLU A 141 -0.93 17.43 -9.79
N LEU A 142 -0.95 16.10 -9.81
CA LEU A 142 -2.13 15.29 -9.51
C LEU A 142 -2.63 15.47 -8.06
N LEU A 143 -1.71 15.66 -7.11
CA LEU A 143 -2.03 15.86 -5.70
C LEU A 143 -2.16 17.33 -5.29
N ASN A 144 -2.02 18.28 -6.22
CA ASN A 144 -1.94 19.72 -5.96
C ASN A 144 -0.84 20.08 -4.93
N GLN A 145 0.33 19.48 -5.09
CA GLN A 145 1.53 19.66 -4.27
C GLN A 145 2.68 20.24 -5.11
N GLY A 146 2.61 21.54 -5.44
CA GLY A 146 3.60 22.19 -6.30
C GLY A 146 5.05 22.22 -5.78
N ARG A 147 5.28 21.83 -4.51
CA ARG A 147 6.64 21.72 -3.92
C ARG A 147 7.20 20.30 -3.93
N LEU A 148 6.42 19.29 -4.34
CA LEU A 148 6.80 17.87 -4.21
C LEU A 148 8.10 17.54 -4.94
N LEU A 149 8.27 18.03 -6.17
CA LEU A 149 9.52 17.85 -6.93
C LEU A 149 10.74 18.36 -6.15
N ARG A 150 10.67 19.59 -5.64
CA ARG A 150 11.77 20.20 -4.88
C ARG A 150 12.04 19.43 -3.59
N GLU A 151 10.99 19.07 -2.84
CA GLU A 151 11.11 18.30 -1.59
C GLU A 151 11.72 16.91 -1.84
N PHE A 152 11.38 16.27 -2.97
CA PHE A 152 11.97 15.00 -3.39
C PHE A 152 13.46 15.16 -3.71
N GLN A 153 13.84 16.14 -4.52
CA GLN A 153 15.25 16.41 -4.87
C GLN A 153 16.10 16.75 -3.65
N GLU A 154 15.62 17.67 -2.79
CA GLU A 154 16.31 18.07 -1.57
C GLU A 154 16.50 16.90 -0.60
N THR A 155 15.45 16.08 -0.41
CA THR A 155 15.53 14.93 0.50
C THR A 155 16.47 13.86 -0.05
N LYS A 156 16.42 13.59 -1.37
CA LYS A 156 17.33 12.65 -2.02
C LYS A 156 18.79 13.09 -1.89
N GLN A 157 19.09 14.38 -2.06
CA GLN A 157 20.44 14.91 -1.87
C GLN A 157 20.91 14.76 -0.42
N LYS A 158 20.05 15.08 0.57
CA LYS A 158 20.37 14.91 1.99
C LYS A 158 20.66 13.45 2.35
N LEU A 159 19.85 12.53 1.85
CA LEU A 159 20.03 11.08 2.06
C LEU A 159 21.32 10.58 1.42
N ALA A 160 21.63 11.01 0.20
CA ALA A 160 22.90 10.68 -0.47
C ALA A 160 24.10 11.21 0.31
N SER A 161 24.06 12.44 0.82
CA SER A 161 25.11 12.99 1.69
C SER A 161 25.26 12.25 3.03
N ALA A 162 24.22 11.52 3.47
CA ALA A 162 24.24 10.68 4.66
C ALA A 162 24.63 9.21 4.36
N GLY A 163 25.00 8.88 3.12
CA GLY A 163 25.43 7.54 2.71
C GLY A 163 24.29 6.60 2.28
N PHE A 164 23.06 7.10 2.14
CA PHE A 164 21.96 6.33 1.56
C PHE A 164 21.92 6.55 0.05
N GLU A 165 22.44 5.59 -0.72
CA GLU A 165 22.32 5.59 -2.17
C GLU A 165 21.13 4.74 -2.63
N ALA A 166 20.55 5.11 -3.78
CA ALA A 166 19.53 4.30 -4.42
C ALA A 166 20.17 3.00 -4.94
N SER A 167 20.04 1.91 -4.18
CA SER A 167 20.29 0.57 -4.72
C SER A 167 19.34 0.34 -5.89
N LYS A 168 19.89 -0.03 -7.04
CA LYS A 168 19.14 -0.52 -8.20
C LYS A 168 19.09 -2.06 -8.24
N ALA A 169 19.36 -2.71 -7.11
CA ALA A 169 19.36 -4.16 -6.98
C ALA A 169 18.41 -4.53 -5.84
N ASP A 170 17.20 -4.94 -6.23
CA ASP A 170 16.64 -6.27 -5.97
C ASP A 170 15.74 -6.64 -7.15
#